data_AF-A0A3S3J0S4-F1
#
_entry.id   AF-A0A3S3J0S4-F1
#
_cell.length_a   1.000
_cell.length_b   1.000
_cell.length_c   1.000
_cell.angle_alpha   90.00
_cell.angle_beta   90.00
_cell.angle_gamma   90.00
#
_symmetry.space_group_name_H-M   'P 1'
#
loop_
_entity.id
_entity.type
_entity.pdbx_description
1 polymer ?
#
loop_
_entity_poly.entity_id
_entity_poly.type
_entity_poly.pdbx_seq_one_letter_code
_entity_poly.pdbx_strand_id
1 'polypeptide(L)'
;MGQSKFAALAAVAVVTIATGCTTSSVDVTGTTSIAPATTDISRADLVSGKTQFREANYGLAEKHFRKAVELRSDNAEAWLGLAASYDQLGRFDFADRAYDQLVVVAGRRAHIVNNMGYSQLLRGNKKKARELLLEAKAGMTDTSVVDANLALMNKP
;
A
#
# COMPACT_ATOMS: atom_id res chain seq x y z
N MET A 1 -64.20 -17.61 -55.18
CA MET A 1 -63.56 -17.10 -56.41
C MET A 1 -63.10 -15.68 -56.14
N GLY A 2 -61.91 -15.19 -56.46
CA GLY A 2 -60.76 -15.76 -57.16
C GLY A 2 -59.55 -14.86 -56.87
N GLN A 3 -58.37 -15.49 -56.90
CA GLN A 3 -57.06 -14.84 -56.82
C GLN A 3 -56.84 -13.90 -58.01
N SER A 4 -56.05 -12.84 -57.83
CA SER A 4 -55.05 -12.41 -58.82
C SER A 4 -53.98 -11.54 -58.17
N LYS A 5 -52.75 -12.05 -58.24
CA LYS A 5 -51.48 -11.35 -58.07
C LYS A 5 -51.28 -10.38 -59.25
N PHE A 6 -50.43 -9.35 -59.10
CA PHE A 6 -49.29 -9.06 -59.99
C PHE A 6 -48.51 -7.83 -59.50
N ALA A 7 -47.21 -7.88 -59.74
CA ALA A 7 -46.17 -7.03 -59.17
C ALA A 7 -45.74 -5.90 -60.12
N ALA A 8 -45.04 -4.93 -59.51
CA ALA A 8 -44.02 -4.02 -60.06
C ALA A 8 -44.46 -2.92 -61.04
N LEU A 9 -44.10 -1.67 -60.74
CA LEU A 9 -42.87 -1.07 -61.26
C LEU A 9 -42.53 0.26 -60.55
N ALA A 10 -41.24 0.54 -60.55
CA ALA A 10 -40.56 1.63 -59.88
C ALA A 10 -40.82 3.01 -60.51
N ALA A 11 -40.76 4.05 -59.69
CA ALA A 11 -40.30 5.37 -60.10
C ALA A 11 -39.39 5.94 -59.01
N VAL A 12 -38.10 5.92 -59.30
CA VAL A 12 -37.06 6.59 -58.53
C VAL A 12 -37.22 8.10 -58.75
N ALA A 13 -37.46 8.85 -57.67
CA ALA A 13 -37.27 10.29 -57.65
C ALA A 13 -36.23 10.61 -56.58
N VAL A 14 -34.99 10.75 -57.03
CA VAL A 14 -33.90 11.35 -56.27
C VAL A 14 -34.19 12.85 -56.20
N VAL A 15 -34.45 13.36 -55.00
CA VAL A 15 -34.30 14.78 -54.67
C VAL A 15 -33.55 14.86 -53.35
N THR A 16 -32.31 15.33 -53.46
CA THR A 16 -31.42 15.75 -52.39
C THR A 16 -31.98 17.00 -51.71
N ILE A 17 -31.74 17.17 -50.41
CA ILE A 17 -31.13 18.37 -49.79
C ILE A 17 -31.00 18.15 -48.27
N ALA A 18 -29.73 18.21 -47.84
CA ALA A 18 -29.17 18.63 -46.56
C ALA A 18 -30.00 18.54 -45.26
N THR A 19 -29.50 17.72 -44.33
CA THR A 19 -28.94 18.22 -43.06
C THR A 19 -27.90 17.20 -42.57
N GLY A 20 -26.65 17.43 -42.93
CA GLY A 20 -25.54 16.69 -42.33
C GLY A 20 -25.39 17.13 -40.89
N CYS A 21 -25.64 16.22 -39.95
CA CYS A 21 -25.05 16.38 -38.62
C CYS A 21 -23.55 16.18 -38.79
N THR A 22 -22.80 17.27 -38.87
CA THR A 22 -21.38 17.24 -38.58
C THR A 22 -21.25 16.87 -37.11
N THR A 23 -20.93 15.61 -36.82
CA THR A 23 -20.42 15.25 -35.51
C THR A 23 -19.13 16.03 -35.33
N SER A 24 -19.19 17.10 -34.53
CA SER A 24 -18.01 17.84 -34.10
C SER A 24 -16.99 16.83 -33.60
N SER A 25 -15.81 16.89 -34.20
CA SER A 25 -14.61 16.18 -33.77
C SER A 25 -14.54 16.21 -32.25
N VAL A 26 -14.58 15.02 -31.63
CA VAL A 26 -14.21 14.87 -30.22
C VAL A 26 -12.80 15.42 -30.12
N ASP A 27 -12.66 16.52 -29.40
CA ASP A 27 -11.38 17.10 -29.04
C ASP A 27 -10.61 16.02 -28.28
N VAL A 28 -9.63 15.43 -28.96
CA VAL A 28 -8.61 14.60 -28.33
C VAL A 28 -7.76 15.58 -27.53
N THR A 29 -8.25 15.95 -26.35
CA THR A 29 -7.39 16.52 -25.33
C THR A 29 -6.33 15.48 -25.09
N GLY A 30 -5.13 15.77 -25.62
CA GLY A 30 -3.94 14.97 -25.45
C GLY A 30 -3.78 14.76 -23.96
N THR A 31 -4.17 13.58 -23.48
CA THR A 31 -3.92 13.16 -22.12
C THR A 31 -2.43 12.94 -22.10
N THR A 32 -1.70 14.00 -21.74
CA THR A 32 -0.32 13.93 -21.31
C THR A 32 -0.27 12.73 -20.38
N SER A 33 0.48 11.70 -20.77
CA SER A 33 0.73 10.54 -19.93
C SER A 33 1.46 11.04 -18.69
N ILE A 34 0.70 11.49 -17.68
CA ILE A 34 1.21 11.79 -16.36
C ILE A 34 1.64 10.45 -15.80
N ALA A 35 2.94 10.15 -15.83
CA ALA A 35 3.51 9.12 -14.99
C ALA A 35 2.93 9.31 -13.57
N PRO A 36 2.37 8.26 -12.95
CA PRO A 36 1.20 8.43 -12.11
C PRO A 36 1.59 9.22 -10.86
N ALA A 37 0.90 10.34 -10.64
CA ALA A 37 1.04 11.19 -9.46
C ALA A 37 0.99 10.39 -8.14
N THR A 38 0.39 9.20 -8.16
CA THR A 38 0.31 8.26 -7.03
C THR A 38 1.68 7.78 -6.52
N THR A 39 2.68 7.61 -7.38
CA THR A 39 4.04 7.19 -6.96
C THR A 39 4.73 8.28 -6.13
N ASP A 40 4.59 9.54 -6.55
CA ASP A 40 5.23 10.66 -5.86
C ASP A 40 4.50 10.97 -4.54
N ILE A 41 3.16 10.82 -4.51
CA ILE A 41 2.37 10.95 -3.27
C ILE A 41 2.74 9.84 -2.26
N SER A 42 2.87 8.58 -2.69
CA SER A 42 3.31 7.48 -1.81
C SER A 42 4.69 7.75 -1.22
N ARG A 43 5.62 8.31 -2.02
CA ARG A 43 6.96 8.68 -1.57
C ARG A 43 6.92 9.84 -0.56
N ALA A 44 6.09 10.85 -0.80
CA ALA A 44 5.90 11.97 0.11
C ALA A 44 5.35 11.51 1.47
N ASP A 45 4.32 10.66 1.47
CA ASP A 45 3.74 10.12 2.70
C ASP A 45 4.73 9.23 3.46
N LEU A 46 5.55 8.42 2.77
CA LEU A 46 6.62 7.66 3.43
C LEU A 46 7.62 8.58 4.16
N VAL A 47 8.04 9.67 3.50
CA VAL A 47 8.97 10.64 4.10
C VAL A 47 8.34 11.34 5.30
N SER A 48 7.11 11.84 5.17
CA SER A 48 6.40 12.47 6.28
C SER A 48 6.18 11.51 7.45
N GLY A 49 5.83 10.25 7.18
CA GLY A 49 5.69 9.21 8.20
C GLY A 49 6.98 9.02 9.00
N LYS A 50 8.12 8.93 8.31
CA LYS A 50 9.45 8.82 8.96
C LYS A 50 9.80 10.05 9.79
N THR A 51 9.51 11.24 9.29
CA THR A 51 9.74 12.50 10.04
C THR A 51 8.91 12.52 11.32
N GLN A 52 7.60 12.28 11.21
CA GLN A 52 6.69 12.25 12.36
C GLN A 52 7.06 11.17 13.37
N PHE A 53 7.53 10.00 12.90
CA PHE A 53 7.99 8.93 13.79
C PHE A 53 9.22 9.36 14.61
N ARG A 54 10.19 10.03 13.98
CA ARG A 54 11.40 10.53 14.65
C ARG A 54 11.09 11.62 15.68
N GLU A 55 10.03 12.39 15.44
CA GLU A 55 9.50 13.40 16.36
C GLU A 55 8.60 12.81 17.46
N ALA A 56 8.49 11.48 17.53
CA ALA A 56 7.59 10.76 18.44
C ALA A 56 6.08 11.09 18.27
N ASN A 57 5.71 11.72 17.16
CA ASN A 57 4.33 11.99 16.77
C ASN A 57 3.69 10.73 16.15
N TYR A 58 3.62 9.65 16.93
CA TYR A 58 3.29 8.31 16.41
C TYR A 58 1.90 8.21 15.75
N GLY A 59 0.93 9.02 16.20
CA GLY A 59 -0.40 9.09 15.58
C GLY A 59 -0.37 9.75 14.19
N LEU A 60 0.50 10.73 13.95
CA LEU A 60 0.70 11.32 12.63
C LEU A 60 1.54 10.41 11.74
N ALA A 61 2.57 9.78 12.31
CA ALA A 61 3.37 8.78 11.61
C ALA A 61 2.50 7.63 11.08
N GLU A 62 1.61 7.10 11.92
CA GLU A 62 0.63 6.07 11.55
C GLU A 62 -0.20 6.48 10.34
N LYS A 63 -0.79 7.69 10.35
CA LYS A 63 -1.62 8.17 9.24
C LYS A 63 -0.85 8.22 7.92
N HIS A 64 0.38 8.73 7.96
CA HIS A 64 1.23 8.84 6.77
C HIS A 64 1.69 7.47 6.27
N PHE A 65 2.16 6.59 7.15
CA PHE A 65 2.53 5.23 6.75
C PHE A 65 1.33 4.43 6.22
N ARG A 66 0.14 4.59 6.82
CA ARG A 66 -1.10 3.97 6.34
C ARG A 66 -1.42 4.42 4.91
N LYS A 67 -1.38 5.72 4.66
CA LYS A 67 -1.58 6.26 3.30
C LYS A 67 -0.52 5.75 2.31
N ALA A 68 0.73 5.63 2.76
CA ALA A 68 1.80 5.09 1.92
C ALA A 68 1.56 3.63 1.51
N VAL A 69 1.04 2.77 2.41
CA VAL A 69 0.70 1.37 2.09
C VAL A 69 -0.61 1.22 1.31
N GLU A 70 -1.57 2.13 1.49
CA GLU A 70 -2.79 2.18 0.68
C GLU A 70 -2.47 2.52 -0.79
N LEU A 71 -1.44 3.35 -1.03
CA LEU A 71 -0.99 3.70 -2.37
C LEU A 71 -0.03 2.66 -2.97
N ARG A 72 0.81 2.04 -2.14
CA ARG A 72 1.78 1.01 -2.55
C ARG A 72 1.87 -0.07 -1.48
N SER A 73 1.07 -1.11 -1.65
CA SER A 73 1.00 -2.24 -0.72
C SER A 73 2.25 -3.14 -0.73
N ASP A 74 3.13 -3.00 -1.72
CA ASP A 74 4.43 -3.68 -1.82
C ASP A 74 5.57 -2.90 -1.15
N ASN A 75 5.28 -1.76 -0.53
CA ASN A 75 6.30 -0.94 0.13
C ASN A 75 6.60 -1.46 1.55
N ALA A 76 7.60 -2.34 1.65
CA ALA A 76 8.06 -2.90 2.92
C ALA A 76 8.44 -1.85 3.97
N GLU A 77 9.05 -0.73 3.57
CA GLU A 77 9.45 0.31 4.52
C GLU A 77 8.24 1.01 5.13
N ALA A 78 7.18 1.22 4.35
CA ALA A 78 5.93 1.80 4.84
C ALA A 78 5.21 0.84 5.80
N TRP A 79 5.17 -0.46 5.50
CA TRP A 79 4.62 -1.46 6.43
C TRP A 79 5.40 -1.54 7.74
N LEU A 80 6.73 -1.48 7.67
CA LEU A 80 7.56 -1.46 8.88
C LEU A 80 7.30 -0.21 9.73
N GLY A 81 7.24 0.96 9.09
CA GLY A 81 6.90 2.22 9.76
C GLY A 81 5.52 2.15 10.42
N LEU A 82 4.52 1.61 9.71
CA LEU A 82 3.16 1.45 10.22
C LEU A 82 3.11 0.52 11.45
N ALA A 83 3.79 -0.63 11.39
CA ALA A 83 3.87 -1.58 12.50
C ALA A 83 4.54 -0.94 13.73
N ALA A 84 5.68 -0.26 13.52
CA ALA A 84 6.39 0.44 14.58
C ALA A 84 5.55 1.59 15.18
N SER A 85 4.81 2.33 14.36
CA SER A 85 3.88 3.36 14.86
C SER A 85 2.79 2.75 15.75
N TYR A 86 2.22 1.62 15.36
CA TYR A 86 1.24 0.93 16.20
C TYR A 86 1.83 0.39 17.50
N ASP A 87 3.06 -0.12 17.47
CA ASP A 87 3.78 -0.54 18.67
C ASP A 87 3.92 0.61 19.68
N GLN A 88 4.34 1.79 19.21
CA GLN A 88 4.50 2.97 20.06
C GLN A 88 3.16 3.53 20.58
N LEU A 89 2.07 3.29 19.85
CA LEU A 89 0.71 3.64 20.27
C LEU A 89 0.07 2.58 21.19
N GLY A 90 0.74 1.45 21.46
CA GLY A 90 0.18 0.33 22.21
C GLY A 90 -0.96 -0.41 21.48
N ARG A 91 -1.14 -0.16 20.17
CA ARG A 91 -2.17 -0.78 19.33
C ARG A 91 -1.64 -2.09 18.74
N PHE A 92 -1.29 -3.01 19.64
CA PHE A 92 -0.52 -4.21 19.32
C PHE A 92 -1.19 -5.18 18.34
N ASP A 93 -2.53 -5.23 18.32
CA ASP A 93 -3.28 -6.03 17.35
C ASP A 93 -3.12 -5.50 15.91
N PHE A 94 -3.02 -4.18 15.75
CA PHE A 94 -2.73 -3.58 14.45
C PHE A 94 -1.25 -3.71 14.08
N ALA A 95 -0.35 -3.66 15.07
CA ALA A 95 1.07 -3.91 14.86
C ALA A 95 1.31 -5.32 14.31
N ASP A 96 0.67 -6.35 14.89
CA ASP A 96 0.79 -7.73 14.40
C ASP A 96 0.34 -7.86 12.94
N ARG A 97 -0.83 -7.30 12.59
CA ARG A 97 -1.32 -7.32 11.20
C ARG A 97 -0.36 -6.63 10.24
N ALA A 98 0.23 -5.50 10.64
CA ALA A 98 1.20 -4.78 9.81
C ALA A 98 2.52 -5.56 9.67
N TYR A 99 3.00 -6.23 10.73
CA TYR A 99 4.15 -7.13 10.64
C TYR A 99 3.88 -8.36 9.77
N ASP A 100 2.67 -8.93 9.83
CA ASP A 100 2.29 -10.05 8.97
C ASP A 100 2.34 -9.65 7.49
N GLN A 101 1.79 -8.48 7.15
CA GLN A 101 1.91 -7.92 5.79
C GLN A 101 3.35 -7.63 5.40
N LEU A 102 4.15 -7.08 6.32
CA LEU A 102 5.58 -6.85 6.08
C LEU A 102 6.31 -8.16 5.76
N VAL A 103 6.01 -9.25 6.47
CA VAL A 103 6.61 -10.57 6.21
C VAL A 103 6.17 -11.12 4.85
N VAL A 104 4.92 -10.92 4.45
CA VAL A 104 4.43 -11.30 3.11
C VAL A 104 5.21 -10.56 2.02
N VAL A 105 5.42 -9.25 2.19
CA VAL A 105 6.02 -8.38 1.16
C VAL A 105 7.55 -8.51 1.11
N ALA A 106 8.22 -8.55 2.25
CA ALA A 106 9.69 -8.49 2.34
C ALA A 106 10.34 -9.84 2.69
N GLY A 107 9.54 -10.83 3.08
CA GLY A 107 10.02 -12.08 3.67
C GLY A 107 10.38 -11.91 5.15
N ARG A 108 10.52 -13.04 5.85
CA ARG A 108 10.90 -13.10 7.27
C ARG A 108 12.40 -12.89 7.45
N ARG A 109 12.85 -11.65 7.31
CA ARG A 109 14.27 -11.27 7.45
C ARG A 109 14.64 -10.98 8.90
N ALA A 110 15.91 -11.21 9.26
CA ALA A 110 16.38 -11.07 10.65
C ALA A 110 16.06 -9.70 11.29
N HIS A 111 16.20 -8.59 10.55
CA HIS A 111 15.86 -7.25 11.07
C HIS A 111 14.37 -7.05 11.31
N ILE A 112 13.50 -7.68 10.51
CA ILE A 112 12.05 -7.67 10.72
C ILE A 112 11.72 -8.47 11.98
N VAL A 113 12.30 -9.66 12.10
CA VAL A 113 12.11 -10.53 13.29
C VAL A 113 12.61 -9.84 14.57
N ASN A 114 13.71 -9.08 14.51
CA ASN A 114 14.18 -8.25 15.62
C ASN A 114 13.11 -7.22 16.04
N ASN A 115 12.48 -6.53 15.08
CA ASN A 115 11.43 -5.56 15.38
C ASN A 115 10.17 -6.22 15.97
N MET A 116 9.78 -7.40 15.47
CA MET A 116 8.72 -8.21 16.09
C MET A 116 9.09 -8.63 17.52
N GLY A 117 10.35 -8.98 17.76
CA GLY A 117 10.86 -9.29 19.11
C GLY A 117 10.76 -8.09 20.04
N TYR A 118 11.16 -6.90 19.58
CA TYR A 118 11.01 -5.64 20.32
C TYR A 118 9.54 -5.29 20.59
N SER A 119 8.65 -5.49 19.61
CA SER A 119 7.20 -5.34 19.78
C SER A 119 6.67 -6.21 20.94
N GLN A 120 7.14 -7.45 21.05
CA GLN A 120 6.75 -8.33 22.17
C GLN A 120 7.32 -7.87 23.52
N LEU A 121 8.47 -7.17 23.55
CA LEU A 121 8.97 -6.54 24.77
C LEU A 121 8.06 -5.41 25.25
N LEU A 122 7.59 -4.55 24.33
CA LEU A 122 6.66 -3.46 24.66
C LEU A 122 5.36 -3.97 25.28
N ARG A 123 4.95 -5.19 24.90
CA ARG A 123 3.78 -5.89 25.45
C ARG A 123 4.03 -6.59 26.79
N GLY A 124 5.29 -6.64 27.24
CA GLY A 124 5.69 -7.44 28.39
C GLY A 124 5.75 -8.95 28.13
N ASN A 125 5.57 -9.40 26.89
CA ASN A 125 5.66 -10.82 26.52
C ASN A 125 7.13 -11.25 26.38
N LYS A 126 7.84 -11.27 27.50
CA LYS A 126 9.27 -11.59 27.56
C LYS A 126 9.60 -12.97 26.98
N LYS A 127 8.71 -13.95 27.12
CA LYS A 127 8.93 -15.28 26.51
C LYS A 127 9.02 -15.18 24.99
N LYS A 128 8.00 -14.60 24.35
CA LYS A 128 7.95 -14.51 22.88
C LYS A 128 9.02 -13.58 22.33
N ALA A 129 9.30 -12.48 23.02
CA ALA A 129 10.38 -11.59 22.67
C ALA A 129 11.73 -12.31 22.60
N ARG A 130 12.04 -13.15 23.61
CA ARG A 130 13.30 -13.92 23.64
C ARG A 130 13.43 -14.83 22.43
N GLU A 131 12.37 -15.57 22.10
CA GLU A 131 12.35 -16.48 20.95
C GLU A 131 12.69 -15.73 19.65
N LEU A 132 11.98 -14.63 19.39
CA LEU A 132 12.15 -13.83 18.17
C LEU A 132 13.52 -13.15 18.12
N LEU A 133 14.00 -12.60 19.23
CA LEU A 133 15.31 -11.95 19.26
C LEU A 133 16.45 -12.96 19.03
N LEU A 134 16.36 -14.17 19.58
CA LEU A 134 17.35 -15.21 19.30
C LEU A 134 17.30 -15.69 17.84
N GLU A 135 16.10 -15.81 17.26
CA GLU A 135 15.92 -16.10 15.83
C GLU A 135 16.57 -15.01 14.97
N ALA A 136 16.30 -13.74 15.27
CA ALA A 136 16.90 -12.61 14.57
C ALA A 136 18.43 -12.61 14.69
N LYS A 137 18.96 -12.88 15.89
CA LYS A 137 20.41 -12.92 16.14
C LYS A 137 21.13 -13.93 15.24
N ALA A 138 20.53 -15.10 15.01
CA ALA A 138 21.12 -16.15 14.19
C ALA A 138 21.30 -15.74 12.72
N GLY A 139 20.52 -14.78 12.23
CA GLY A 139 20.56 -14.30 10.84
C GLY A 139 21.26 -12.95 10.64
N MET A 140 21.92 -12.39 11.67
CA MET A 140 22.56 -11.07 11.61
C MET A 140 24.09 -11.16 11.70
N THR A 141 24.77 -10.36 10.89
CA THR A 141 26.23 -10.15 11.02
C THR A 141 26.58 -9.18 12.15
N ASP A 142 25.78 -8.12 12.32
CA ASP A 142 25.87 -7.19 13.45
C ASP A 142 24.69 -7.44 14.40
N THR A 143 24.99 -7.91 15.61
CA THR A 143 23.98 -8.27 16.62
C THR A 143 23.77 -7.19 17.67
N SER A 144 24.44 -6.04 17.57
CA SER A 144 24.43 -4.98 18.59
C SER A 144 23.02 -4.53 18.98
N VAL A 145 22.14 -4.33 18.00
CA VAL A 145 20.73 -3.96 18.22
C VAL A 145 19.95 -5.07 18.92
N VAL A 146 20.16 -6.32 18.51
CA VAL A 146 19.47 -7.47 19.11
C VAL A 146 19.94 -7.69 20.55
N ASP A 147 21.22 -7.54 20.79
CA ASP A 147 21.83 -7.66 22.12
C ASP A 147 21.34 -6.56 23.06
N ALA A 148 21.18 -5.33 22.56
CA ALA A 148 20.55 -4.25 23.31
C ALA A 148 19.09 -4.60 23.69
N ASN A 149 18.31 -5.16 22.75
CA ASN A 149 16.94 -5.61 23.02
C ASN A 149 16.89 -6.75 24.04
N LEU A 150 17.77 -7.74 23.93
CA LEU A 150 17.89 -8.84 24.91
C LEU A 150 18.26 -8.32 26.31
N ALA A 151 19.10 -7.28 26.40
CA ALA A 151 19.46 -6.67 27.67
C ALA A 151 18.28 -5.96 28.35
N LEU A 152 17.34 -5.37 27.60
CA LEU A 152 16.13 -4.75 28.14
C LEU A 152 15.24 -5.75 28.91
N MET A 153 15.33 -7.04 28.59
CA MET A 153 14.53 -8.10 29.23
C MET A 153 14.88 -8.33 30.70
N ASN A 154 16.15 -8.10 31.04
CA ASN A 154 16.74 -8.41 32.33
C ASN A 154 16.75 -7.21 33.27
N LYS A 155 16.25 -6.05 32.83
CA LYS A 155 16.06 -4.91 33.72
C LYS A 155 14.91 -5.23 34.70
N PRO A 156 15.10 -4.94 36.00
CA PRO A 156 14.12 -5.21 37.04
C PRO A 156 12.82 -4.43 36.81
#